data_AF-A0A9E1XZ38-F1
#
_entry.id   AF-A0A9E1XZ38-F1
#
_cell.length_a   1.000
_cell.length_b   1.000
_cell.length_c   1.000
_cell.angle_alpha   90.00
_cell.angle_beta   90.00
_cell.angle_gamma   90.00
#
_symmetry.space_group_name_H-M   'P 1'
#
loop_
_entity.id
_entity.type
_entity.pdbx_description
1 polymer ?
#
loop_
_entity_poly.entity_id
_entity_poly.type
_entity_poly.pdbx_seq_one_letter_code
_entity_poly.pdbx_strand_id
1 'polypeptide(L)'
;LDQPQKKHIIARTNGYHGSTIGSASLGGMKGMHDQMQRLPYVHHVEQPYSFPHLGVQTAEDIGQQAAQSLADKIDEIGPENVAAFIAEPIQGAGGVIIPPDNYWPLIVDICRSRDVLLISDEVICGFGRTGQWWGCQTYNFEPDLITFAKAVTNGYQALGGVAVSDRIAKVVTASGGEFTHGFTYSGHPVACAAGDATVKIYQETDLLETISNTQQHVWSKALSTLSTHPIVGEVRSKGMLGAVELVRCPGSATRIAPDAAAAVFCRNYAIQHGLMARQVGDSLILSPPLIITIDEIEQLVTGLRAALDATATAFGIAS
;
A
#
# COMPACT_ATOMS: atom_id res chain seq x y z
N LEU A 1 28.82 -9.40 2.14
CA LEU A 1 29.00 -10.86 2.27
C LEU A 1 29.57 -11.16 3.65
N ASP A 2 29.35 -12.37 4.18
CA ASP A 2 29.91 -12.84 5.47
C ASP A 2 29.57 -12.01 6.72
N GLN A 3 28.33 -11.52 6.80
CA GLN A 3 27.80 -10.80 7.96
C GLN A 3 26.62 -11.58 8.58
N PRO A 4 26.87 -12.70 9.28
CA PRO A 4 25.81 -13.56 9.80
C PRO A 4 24.91 -12.86 10.82
N GLN A 5 25.36 -11.81 11.48
CA GLN A 5 24.57 -11.01 12.42
C GLN A 5 23.57 -10.06 11.74
N LYS A 6 23.75 -9.76 10.45
CA LYS A 6 22.92 -8.83 9.69
C LYS A 6 21.58 -9.46 9.31
N LYS A 7 20.68 -9.57 10.30
CA LYS A 7 19.40 -10.31 10.20
C LYS A 7 18.16 -9.48 10.52
N HIS A 8 18.32 -8.29 11.09
CA HIS A 8 17.18 -7.48 11.52
C HIS A 8 16.46 -6.92 10.29
N ILE A 9 15.13 -6.90 10.34
CA ILE A 9 14.30 -6.33 9.28
C ILE A 9 13.48 -5.19 9.87
N ILE A 10 13.50 -4.04 9.20
CA ILE A 10 12.69 -2.89 9.60
C ILE A 10 11.52 -2.78 8.61
N ALA A 11 10.31 -2.61 9.15
CA ALA A 11 9.09 -2.36 8.42
C ALA A 11 8.40 -1.11 8.97
N ARG A 12 7.17 -0.81 8.54
CA ARG A 12 6.44 0.39 8.96
C ARG A 12 5.21 0.05 9.78
N THR A 13 4.87 0.96 10.69
CA THR A 13 3.55 0.97 11.34
C THR A 13 2.43 0.96 10.29
N ASN A 14 1.36 0.20 10.55
CA ASN A 14 0.25 -0.12 9.62
C ASN A 14 0.64 -0.68 8.23
N GLY A 15 1.89 -1.13 8.01
CA GLY A 15 2.23 -1.91 6.82
C GLY A 15 1.49 -3.24 6.81
N TYR A 16 1.17 -3.77 5.63
CA TYR A 16 0.59 -5.11 5.51
C TYR A 16 1.40 -5.98 4.54
N HIS A 17 2.11 -6.97 5.10
CA HIS A 17 3.00 -7.84 4.34
C HIS A 17 2.52 -9.30 4.27
N GLY A 18 1.31 -9.59 4.77
CA GLY A 18 0.70 -10.93 4.77
C GLY A 18 0.36 -11.45 6.18
N SER A 19 -0.17 -12.68 6.26
CA SER A 19 -0.76 -13.25 7.50
C SER A 19 -0.12 -14.54 8.03
N THR A 20 1.02 -14.98 7.49
CA THR A 20 1.89 -15.99 8.15
C THR A 20 2.61 -15.35 9.35
N ILE A 21 3.20 -16.15 10.27
CA ILE A 21 3.96 -15.59 11.41
C ILE A 21 5.05 -14.60 10.96
N GLY A 22 5.79 -14.95 9.91
CA GLY A 22 6.85 -14.09 9.37
C GLY A 22 6.29 -12.79 8.79
N SER A 23 5.38 -12.90 7.84
CA SER A 23 4.77 -11.74 7.18
C SER A 23 3.93 -10.87 8.11
N ALA A 24 3.24 -11.45 9.08
CA ALA A 24 2.45 -10.72 10.06
C ALA A 24 3.34 -10.02 11.09
N SER A 25 4.54 -10.56 11.39
CA SER A 25 5.55 -9.84 12.17
C SER A 25 6.09 -8.64 11.40
N LEU A 26 6.27 -8.75 10.07
CA LEU A 26 6.65 -7.62 9.21
C LEU A 26 5.55 -6.57 9.17
N GLY A 27 4.28 -6.98 9.07
CA GLY A 27 3.14 -6.05 9.11
C GLY A 27 3.16 -5.17 10.36
N GLY A 28 2.65 -3.95 10.27
CA GLY A 28 2.61 -2.98 11.38
C GLY A 28 1.25 -2.85 12.04
N MET A 29 0.34 -3.80 11.81
CA MET A 29 -1.05 -3.72 12.27
C MET A 29 -1.21 -4.33 13.67
N LYS A 30 -1.54 -3.49 14.66
CA LYS A 30 -1.69 -3.93 16.07
C LYS A 30 -2.63 -5.13 16.22
N GLY A 31 -3.79 -5.10 15.56
CA GLY A 31 -4.78 -6.19 15.67
C GLY A 31 -4.28 -7.55 15.18
N MET A 32 -3.33 -7.60 14.23
CA MET A 32 -2.70 -8.86 13.81
C MET A 32 -1.66 -9.32 14.84
N HIS A 33 -0.88 -8.39 15.38
CA HIS A 33 0.11 -8.67 16.42
C HIS A 33 -0.50 -9.20 17.72
N ASP A 34 -1.67 -8.72 18.11
CA ASP A 34 -2.37 -9.19 19.31
C ASP A 34 -2.79 -10.67 19.21
N GLN A 35 -2.82 -11.26 18.00
CA GLN A 35 -3.26 -12.63 17.75
C GLN A 35 -2.11 -13.65 17.65
N MET A 36 -0.85 -13.22 17.70
CA MET A 36 0.30 -14.09 17.44
C MET A 36 1.58 -13.65 18.15
N GLN A 37 2.53 -14.58 18.30
CA GLN A 37 3.87 -14.25 18.77
C GLN A 37 4.74 -13.73 17.62
N ARG A 38 5.26 -12.51 17.80
CA ARG A 38 6.11 -11.83 16.79
C ARG A 38 7.54 -12.35 16.78
N LEU A 39 8.16 -12.25 15.61
CA LEU A 39 9.59 -12.46 15.44
C LEU A 39 10.39 -11.33 16.12
N PRO A 40 11.38 -11.64 16.98
CA PRO A 40 12.07 -10.64 17.79
C PRO A 40 13.05 -9.76 17.00
N TYR A 41 13.38 -10.12 15.76
CA TYR A 41 14.30 -9.41 14.88
C TYR A 41 13.57 -8.48 13.89
N VAL A 42 12.26 -8.31 14.03
CA VAL A 42 11.46 -7.39 13.21
C VAL A 42 11.11 -6.15 14.01
N HIS A 43 11.37 -4.99 13.40
CA HIS A 43 11.20 -3.66 14.00
C HIS A 43 10.26 -2.83 13.14
N HIS A 44 9.62 -1.83 13.74
CA HIS A 44 8.68 -0.95 13.05
C HIS A 44 9.07 0.51 13.27
N VAL A 45 9.05 1.27 12.19
CA VAL A 45 9.26 2.72 12.19
C VAL A 45 7.97 3.45 11.81
N GLU A 46 8.01 4.77 11.78
CA GLU A 46 6.84 5.58 11.49
C GLU A 46 6.34 5.37 10.06
N GLN A 47 5.03 5.57 9.88
CA GLN A 47 4.41 5.60 8.56
C GLN A 47 4.38 7.03 8.02
N PRO A 48 4.49 7.22 6.70
CA PRO A 48 4.44 8.55 6.09
C PRO A 48 2.99 9.02 5.88
N TYR A 49 2.19 9.13 6.95
CA TYR A 49 0.77 9.51 6.87
C TYR A 49 0.52 10.92 7.41
N SER A 50 0.33 11.88 6.51
CA SER A 50 0.23 13.31 6.86
C SER A 50 -1.14 13.73 7.40
N PHE A 51 -2.22 13.05 7.03
CA PHE A 51 -3.58 13.51 7.34
C PHE A 51 -3.86 13.72 8.84
N PRO A 52 -3.45 12.83 9.77
CA PRO A 52 -3.68 13.06 11.20
C PRO A 52 -3.01 14.33 11.74
N HIS A 53 -2.05 14.90 11.00
CA HIS A 53 -1.27 16.09 11.34
C HIS A 53 -1.71 17.34 10.57
N LEU A 54 -2.89 17.28 9.91
CA LEU A 54 -3.44 18.40 9.13
C LEU A 54 -3.50 19.69 9.96
N GLY A 55 -2.93 20.76 9.40
CA GLY A 55 -2.88 22.08 10.04
C GLY A 55 -1.80 22.24 11.12
N VAL A 56 -1.06 21.19 11.45
CA VAL A 56 0.05 21.20 12.41
C VAL A 56 1.40 21.08 11.71
N GLN A 57 1.50 20.19 10.73
CA GLN A 57 2.74 19.91 9.99
C GLN A 57 2.46 19.79 8.50
N THR A 58 3.46 20.12 7.67
CA THR A 58 3.35 19.91 6.22
C THR A 58 3.53 18.42 5.88
N ALA A 59 3.06 18.01 4.70
CA ALA A 59 3.31 16.65 4.23
C ALA A 59 4.83 16.37 4.09
N GLU A 60 5.62 17.35 3.69
CA GLU A 60 7.08 17.23 3.61
C GLU A 60 7.72 16.99 4.99
N ASP A 61 7.26 17.68 6.04
CA ASP A 61 7.74 17.45 7.41
C ASP A 61 7.46 16.02 7.86
N ILE A 62 6.26 15.50 7.54
CA ILE A 62 5.89 14.12 7.87
C ILE A 62 6.71 13.10 7.08
N GLY A 63 6.98 13.37 5.79
CA GLY A 63 7.88 12.56 4.97
C GLY A 63 9.29 12.51 5.55
N GLN A 64 9.81 13.66 5.99
CA GLN A 64 11.13 13.77 6.61
C GLN A 64 11.19 13.03 7.95
N GLN A 65 10.20 13.19 8.82
CA GLN A 65 10.14 12.53 10.12
C GLN A 65 10.04 11.01 9.97
N ALA A 66 9.16 10.54 9.09
CA ALA A 66 9.02 9.12 8.83
C ALA A 66 10.32 8.50 8.28
N ALA A 67 11.02 9.19 7.37
CA ALA A 67 12.32 8.75 6.89
C ALA A 67 13.40 8.80 8.00
N GLN A 68 13.45 9.86 8.80
CA GLN A 68 14.40 9.99 9.91
C GLN A 68 14.22 8.86 10.93
N SER A 69 12.99 8.45 11.22
CA SER A 69 12.72 7.33 12.13
C SER A 69 13.34 6.01 11.65
N LEU A 70 13.54 5.82 10.33
CA LEU A 70 14.31 4.70 9.79
C LEU A 70 15.80 4.83 10.07
N ALA A 71 16.38 6.00 9.80
CA ALA A 71 17.79 6.24 10.08
C ALA A 71 18.12 6.01 11.56
N ASP A 72 17.31 6.61 12.45
CA ASP A 72 17.46 6.48 13.89
C ASP A 72 17.35 5.01 14.34
N LYS A 73 16.39 4.26 13.79
CA LYS A 73 16.22 2.85 14.13
C LYS A 73 17.37 1.97 13.63
N ILE A 74 17.91 2.24 12.45
CA ILE A 74 19.09 1.52 11.96
C ILE A 74 20.30 1.81 12.86
N ASP A 75 20.50 3.07 13.23
CA ASP A 75 21.63 3.50 14.06
C ASP A 75 21.51 2.97 15.50
N GLU A 76 20.29 2.85 16.04
CA GLU A 76 20.00 2.21 17.34
C GLU A 76 20.34 0.70 17.33
N ILE A 77 20.00 -0.01 16.26
CA ILE A 77 20.24 -1.47 16.14
C ILE A 77 21.71 -1.76 15.77
N GLY A 78 22.38 -0.81 15.13
CA GLY A 78 23.66 -0.98 14.46
C GLY A 78 23.47 -1.39 12.99
N PRO A 79 23.98 -0.64 12.01
CA PRO A 79 23.79 -0.92 10.59
C PRO A 79 24.32 -2.30 10.17
N GLU A 80 25.35 -2.82 10.83
CA GLU A 80 25.90 -4.16 10.65
C GLU A 80 24.94 -5.29 11.06
N ASN A 81 23.86 -4.98 11.77
CA ASN A 81 22.85 -5.94 12.22
C ASN A 81 21.54 -5.86 11.39
N VAL A 82 21.31 -4.77 10.65
CA VAL A 82 20.11 -4.56 9.84
C VAL A 82 20.30 -5.07 8.41
N ALA A 83 19.53 -6.09 8.03
CA ALA A 83 19.57 -6.69 6.70
C ALA A 83 18.77 -5.90 5.66
N ALA A 84 17.54 -5.54 6.01
CA ALA A 84 16.61 -4.98 5.04
C ALA A 84 15.59 -4.02 5.65
N PHE A 85 15.13 -3.09 4.81
CA PHE A 85 13.91 -2.33 5.01
C PHE A 85 12.85 -2.82 4.01
N ILE A 86 11.65 -3.17 4.50
CA ILE A 86 10.53 -3.58 3.66
C ILE A 86 9.38 -2.58 3.76
N ALA A 87 8.86 -2.17 2.60
CA ALA A 87 7.75 -1.25 2.51
C ALA A 87 6.95 -1.41 1.21
N GLU A 88 5.64 -1.25 1.31
CA GLU A 88 4.76 -1.02 0.15
C GLU A 88 5.01 0.39 -0.42
N PRO A 89 5.09 0.60 -1.75
CA PRO A 89 5.13 1.95 -2.35
C PRO A 89 4.04 2.88 -1.82
N ILE A 90 2.82 2.34 -1.66
CA ILE A 90 1.65 2.95 -1.05
C ILE A 90 1.05 1.91 -0.11
N GLN A 91 0.82 2.23 1.18
CA GLN A 91 0.22 1.25 2.10
C GLN A 91 -1.25 1.06 1.76
N GLY A 92 -1.63 -0.11 1.25
CA GLY A 92 -3.00 -0.34 0.82
C GLY A 92 -3.93 -0.64 1.99
N ALA A 93 -3.68 -1.75 2.69
CA ALA A 93 -4.53 -2.20 3.80
C ALA A 93 -4.41 -1.31 5.05
N GLY A 94 -3.36 -0.49 5.14
CA GLY A 94 -3.21 0.54 6.17
C GLY A 94 -4.13 1.75 6.00
N GLY A 95 -4.88 1.85 4.90
CA GLY A 95 -5.83 2.95 4.66
C GLY A 95 -5.54 3.77 3.39
N VAL A 96 -4.85 3.20 2.40
CA VAL A 96 -4.35 3.90 1.19
C VAL A 96 -3.53 5.12 1.62
N ILE A 97 -2.43 4.86 2.31
CA ILE A 97 -1.49 5.89 2.76
C ILE A 97 -0.50 6.14 1.63
N ILE A 98 -0.68 7.28 0.97
CA ILE A 98 0.18 7.77 -0.10
C ILE A 98 1.33 8.54 0.56
N PRO A 99 2.59 8.09 0.44
CA PRO A 99 3.71 8.82 1.02
C PRO A 99 3.89 10.19 0.35
N PRO A 100 4.34 11.22 1.10
CA PRO A 100 4.82 12.48 0.54
C PRO A 100 5.96 12.26 -0.47
N ASP A 101 6.09 13.15 -1.46
CA ASP A 101 7.02 12.96 -2.58
C ASP A 101 8.50 12.91 -2.15
N ASN A 102 8.86 13.56 -1.03
CA ASN A 102 10.21 13.53 -0.48
C ASN A 102 10.55 12.21 0.25
N TYR A 103 9.58 11.37 0.59
CA TYR A 103 9.81 10.19 1.43
C TYR A 103 10.70 9.14 0.76
N TRP A 104 10.36 8.69 -0.45
CA TRP A 104 11.10 7.61 -1.11
C TRP A 104 12.55 7.96 -1.45
N PRO A 105 12.86 9.17 -1.97
CA PRO A 105 14.24 9.62 -2.13
C PRO A 105 15.05 9.51 -0.82
N LEU A 106 14.50 9.97 0.30
CA LEU A 106 15.16 9.89 1.61
C LEU A 106 15.38 8.44 2.06
N ILE A 107 14.38 7.57 1.90
CA ILE A 107 14.50 6.15 2.24
C ILE A 107 15.61 5.45 1.46
N VAL A 108 15.70 5.74 0.15
CA VAL A 108 16.75 5.19 -0.71
C VAL A 108 18.12 5.62 -0.20
N ASP A 109 18.33 6.92 0.04
CA ASP A 109 19.61 7.44 0.53
C ASP A 109 20.01 6.82 1.87
N ILE A 110 19.05 6.68 2.80
CA ILE A 110 19.27 6.06 4.11
C ILE A 110 19.66 4.59 3.98
N CYS A 111 18.95 3.81 3.16
CA CYS A 111 19.22 2.39 2.98
C CYS A 111 20.58 2.16 2.29
N ARG A 112 20.85 2.91 1.22
CA ARG A 112 22.09 2.77 0.44
C ARG A 112 23.33 3.18 1.25
N SER A 113 23.27 4.27 2.01
CA SER A 113 24.39 4.73 2.84
C SER A 113 24.74 3.76 4.00
N ARG A 114 23.81 2.89 4.40
CA ARG A 114 23.98 1.95 5.52
C ARG A 114 24.07 0.48 5.09
N ASP A 115 24.21 0.22 3.78
CA ASP A 115 24.20 -1.13 3.19
C ASP A 115 22.99 -1.96 3.67
N VAL A 116 21.80 -1.35 3.70
CA VAL A 116 20.53 -2.01 4.01
C VAL A 116 19.80 -2.30 2.70
N LEU A 117 19.34 -3.54 2.53
CA LEU A 117 18.58 -3.93 1.33
C LEU A 117 17.20 -3.29 1.34
N LEU A 118 16.73 -2.86 0.18
CA LEU A 118 15.40 -2.32 0.00
C LEU A 118 14.47 -3.38 -0.62
N ILE A 119 13.38 -3.71 0.07
CA ILE A 119 12.36 -4.63 -0.41
C ILE A 119 11.09 -3.84 -0.72
N SER A 120 10.70 -3.77 -1.99
CA SER A 120 9.41 -3.20 -2.39
C SER A 120 8.32 -4.27 -2.32
N ASP A 121 7.35 -4.08 -1.43
CA ASP A 121 6.14 -4.90 -1.42
C ASP A 121 5.14 -4.37 -2.46
N GLU A 122 5.20 -4.96 -3.65
CA GLU A 122 4.39 -4.61 -4.81
C GLU A 122 3.11 -5.44 -4.91
N VAL A 123 2.71 -6.15 -3.85
CA VAL A 123 1.54 -7.03 -3.90
C VAL A 123 0.27 -6.27 -4.30
N ILE A 124 0.14 -4.98 -3.93
CA ILE A 124 -0.97 -4.11 -4.38
C ILE A 124 -0.56 -3.24 -5.56
N CYS A 125 0.61 -2.61 -5.49
CA CYS A 125 1.01 -1.55 -6.42
C CYS A 125 1.48 -2.09 -7.78
N GLY A 126 1.95 -3.35 -7.83
CA GLY A 126 2.39 -4.00 -9.05
C GLY A 126 1.26 -4.27 -10.04
N PHE A 127 1.65 -4.56 -11.28
CA PHE A 127 0.76 -4.86 -12.40
C PHE A 127 -0.25 -3.74 -12.66
N GLY A 128 0.22 -2.50 -12.81
CA GLY A 128 -0.58 -1.40 -13.35
C GLY A 128 -1.38 -0.59 -12.34
N ARG A 129 -1.45 -0.98 -11.07
CA ARG A 129 -2.31 -0.30 -10.07
C ARG A 129 -1.97 1.18 -9.90
N THR A 130 -0.70 1.54 -10.00
CA THR A 130 -0.24 2.93 -9.89
C THR A 130 -0.04 3.62 -11.25
N GLY A 131 -0.53 3.02 -12.34
CA GLY A 131 -0.26 3.47 -13.72
C GLY A 131 1.12 3.08 -14.24
N GLN A 132 1.85 2.24 -13.50
CA GLN A 132 3.15 1.68 -13.89
C GLN A 132 3.14 0.17 -13.63
N TRP A 133 4.10 -0.57 -14.20
CA TRP A 133 4.24 -2.00 -13.90
C TRP A 133 4.51 -2.25 -12.42
N TRP A 134 5.28 -1.37 -11.78
CA TRP A 134 5.61 -1.45 -10.37
C TRP A 134 5.44 -0.08 -9.71
N GLY A 135 4.97 -0.05 -8.46
CA GLY A 135 4.87 1.17 -7.67
C GLY A 135 6.22 1.84 -7.44
N CYS A 136 7.31 1.09 -7.37
CA CYS A 136 8.66 1.65 -7.29
C CYS A 136 9.03 2.52 -8.50
N GLN A 137 8.47 2.25 -9.69
CA GLN A 137 8.63 3.10 -10.87
C GLN A 137 7.85 4.42 -10.71
N THR A 138 6.66 4.38 -10.10
CA THR A 138 5.87 5.58 -9.79
C THR A 138 6.61 6.54 -8.87
N TYR A 139 7.47 6.03 -7.99
CA TYR A 139 8.29 6.82 -7.06
C TYR A 139 9.78 6.87 -7.44
N ASN A 140 10.12 6.40 -8.64
CA ASN A 140 11.47 6.43 -9.21
C ASN A 140 12.57 5.88 -8.27
N PHE A 141 12.38 4.68 -7.73
CA PHE A 141 13.41 3.97 -6.97
C PHE A 141 13.59 2.52 -7.45
N GLU A 142 14.79 1.99 -7.22
CA GLU A 142 15.17 0.63 -7.57
C GLU A 142 15.36 -0.22 -6.30
N PRO A 143 14.46 -1.19 -6.02
CA PRO A 143 14.60 -2.10 -4.90
C PRO A 143 15.55 -3.26 -5.20
N ASP A 144 16.09 -3.88 -4.15
CA ASP A 144 16.90 -5.09 -4.28
C ASP A 144 16.03 -6.36 -4.44
N LEU A 145 14.80 -6.33 -3.90
CA LEU A 145 13.77 -7.37 -4.02
C LEU A 145 12.40 -6.74 -4.28
N ILE A 146 11.58 -7.39 -5.10
CA ILE A 146 10.16 -7.06 -5.27
C ILE A 146 9.32 -8.26 -4.84
N THR A 147 8.37 -8.05 -3.94
CA THR A 147 7.33 -9.06 -3.61
C THR A 147 6.08 -8.78 -4.42
N PHE A 148 5.50 -9.78 -5.09
CA PHE A 148 4.29 -9.59 -5.89
C PHE A 148 3.28 -10.75 -5.72
N ALA A 149 2.00 -10.45 -5.89
CA ALA A 149 0.89 -11.41 -5.99
C ALA A 149 -0.34 -10.70 -6.59
N LYS A 150 -1.56 -11.02 -6.12
CA LYS A 150 -2.84 -10.37 -6.47
C LYS A 150 -3.04 -10.17 -7.99
N ALA A 151 -2.70 -8.99 -8.49
CA ALA A 151 -2.94 -8.58 -9.87
C ALA A 151 -2.09 -9.36 -10.89
N VAL A 152 -1.04 -10.08 -10.45
CA VAL A 152 -0.27 -10.98 -11.34
C VAL A 152 -1.15 -11.98 -12.09
N THR A 153 -2.25 -12.43 -11.49
CA THR A 153 -3.23 -13.34 -12.11
C THR A 153 -4.64 -12.73 -12.13
N ASN A 154 -4.78 -11.45 -11.78
CA ASN A 154 -6.07 -10.79 -11.55
C ASN A 154 -7.04 -11.61 -10.65
N GLY A 155 -6.51 -12.38 -9.71
CA GLY A 155 -7.30 -13.21 -8.79
C GLY A 155 -7.83 -14.53 -9.37
N TYR A 156 -7.54 -14.87 -10.63
CA TYR A 156 -8.00 -16.12 -11.26
C TYR A 156 -7.33 -17.38 -10.67
N GLN A 157 -6.08 -17.24 -10.21
CA GLN A 157 -5.33 -18.32 -9.56
C GLN A 157 -4.37 -17.73 -8.51
N ALA A 158 -4.19 -18.41 -7.38
CA ALA A 158 -3.20 -18.05 -6.36
C ALA A 158 -1.74 -18.17 -6.85
N LEU A 159 -1.21 -17.07 -7.37
CA LEU A 159 0.20 -16.90 -7.73
C LEU A 159 0.79 -15.70 -6.98
N GLY A 160 2.02 -15.87 -6.51
CA GLY A 160 2.86 -14.81 -6.00
C GLY A 160 4.32 -15.19 -6.17
N GLY A 161 5.22 -14.23 -5.97
CA GLY A 161 6.64 -14.47 -6.15
C GLY A 161 7.49 -13.34 -5.61
N VAL A 162 8.80 -13.57 -5.69
CA VAL A 162 9.83 -12.59 -5.35
C VAL A 162 10.70 -12.41 -6.58
N ALA A 163 10.73 -11.21 -7.14
CA ALA A 163 11.74 -10.84 -8.12
C ALA A 163 13.01 -10.41 -7.39
N VAL A 164 14.15 -10.90 -7.87
CA VAL A 164 15.45 -10.81 -7.20
C VAL A 164 16.43 -10.06 -8.09
N SER A 165 17.03 -8.99 -7.58
CA SER A 165 18.07 -8.24 -8.30
C SER A 165 19.31 -9.10 -8.59
N ASP A 166 20.04 -8.74 -9.64
CA ASP A 166 21.31 -9.37 -10.00
C ASP A 166 22.33 -9.36 -8.85
N ARG A 167 22.36 -8.29 -8.05
CA ARG A 167 23.25 -8.18 -6.88
C ARG A 167 23.00 -9.32 -5.89
N ILE A 168 21.74 -9.64 -5.60
CA ILE A 168 21.39 -10.73 -4.69
C ILE A 168 21.54 -12.08 -5.39
N ALA A 169 21.06 -12.21 -6.62
CA ALA A 169 21.13 -13.46 -7.38
C ALA A 169 22.57 -13.97 -7.49
N LYS A 170 23.52 -13.09 -7.83
CA LYS A 170 24.97 -13.43 -7.89
C LYS A 170 25.49 -14.01 -6.58
N VAL A 171 25.05 -13.48 -5.44
CA VAL A 171 25.45 -13.98 -4.12
C VAL A 171 24.86 -15.35 -3.83
N VAL A 172 23.56 -15.51 -4.07
CA VAL A 172 22.84 -16.76 -3.82
C VAL A 172 23.39 -17.90 -4.69
N THR A 173 23.78 -17.61 -5.93
CA THR A 173 24.30 -18.62 -6.87
C THR A 173 25.81 -18.83 -6.81
N ALA A 174 26.59 -17.95 -6.15
CA ALA A 174 28.05 -17.96 -6.20
C ALA A 174 28.70 -19.19 -5.56
N SER A 175 28.09 -19.76 -4.52
CA SER A 175 28.69 -20.83 -3.71
C SER A 175 28.47 -22.24 -4.28
N GLY A 176 27.72 -22.39 -5.38
CA GLY A 176 27.47 -23.70 -6.02
C GLY A 176 26.70 -24.71 -5.15
N GLY A 177 26.07 -24.25 -4.06
CA GLY A 177 25.28 -25.06 -3.14
C GLY A 177 23.78 -25.03 -3.44
N GLU A 178 23.02 -25.83 -2.69
CA GLU A 178 21.57 -25.88 -2.79
C GLU A 178 20.92 -24.71 -2.04
N PHE A 179 20.01 -23.99 -2.70
CA PHE A 179 19.13 -23.04 -2.03
C PHE A 179 17.97 -23.82 -1.40
N THR A 180 18.08 -24.14 -0.12
CA THR A 180 17.14 -25.02 0.61
C THR A 180 15.84 -24.29 0.97
N HIS A 181 15.11 -23.84 -0.05
CA HIS A 181 13.82 -23.18 0.07
C HIS A 181 12.95 -23.46 -1.16
N GLY A 182 11.70 -23.85 -0.92
CA GLY A 182 10.72 -24.07 -2.00
C GLY A 182 9.40 -24.56 -1.43
N PHE A 183 8.32 -24.23 -2.12
CA PHE A 183 7.00 -24.78 -1.86
C PHE A 183 6.71 -25.89 -2.87
N THR A 184 5.90 -26.88 -2.51
CA THR A 184 5.46 -27.95 -3.45
C THR A 184 4.84 -27.38 -4.73
N TYR A 185 4.16 -26.23 -4.62
CA TYR A 185 3.51 -25.55 -5.75
C TYR A 185 4.31 -24.36 -6.30
N SER A 186 5.60 -24.23 -5.95
CA SER A 186 6.48 -23.27 -6.61
C SER A 186 6.52 -23.54 -8.11
N GLY A 187 6.17 -22.55 -8.93
CA GLY A 187 6.10 -22.70 -10.39
C GLY A 187 4.92 -23.54 -10.88
N HIS A 188 3.81 -23.60 -10.14
CA HIS A 188 2.63 -24.37 -10.54
C HIS A 188 2.15 -23.97 -11.96
N PRO A 189 2.11 -24.90 -12.93
CA PRO A 189 1.94 -24.54 -14.34
C PRO A 189 0.62 -23.84 -14.65
N VAL A 190 -0.49 -24.22 -13.99
CA VAL A 190 -1.79 -23.53 -14.15
C VAL A 190 -1.76 -22.09 -13.59
N ALA A 191 -1.03 -21.87 -12.49
CA ALA A 191 -0.86 -20.55 -11.90
C ALA A 191 -0.06 -19.66 -12.85
N CYS A 192 1.06 -20.19 -13.36
CA CYS A 192 1.90 -19.52 -14.34
C CYS A 192 1.14 -19.22 -15.64
N ALA A 193 0.28 -20.13 -16.13
CA ALA A 193 -0.54 -19.87 -17.31
C ALA A 193 -1.54 -18.72 -17.11
N ALA A 194 -2.15 -18.60 -15.93
CA ALA A 194 -3.02 -17.45 -15.59
C ALA A 194 -2.21 -16.13 -15.50
N GLY A 195 -0.97 -16.21 -15.00
CA GLY A 195 -0.05 -15.08 -14.95
C GLY A 195 0.39 -14.62 -16.35
N ASP A 196 0.77 -15.57 -17.20
CA ASP A 196 1.15 -15.34 -18.60
C ASP A 196 -0.01 -14.70 -19.39
N ALA A 197 -1.24 -15.20 -19.22
CA ALA A 197 -2.42 -14.58 -19.82
C ALA A 197 -2.63 -13.13 -19.37
N THR A 198 -2.39 -12.83 -18.09
CA THR A 198 -2.47 -11.45 -17.57
C THR A 198 -1.44 -10.55 -18.23
N VAL A 199 -0.18 -10.99 -18.30
CA VAL A 199 0.90 -10.22 -18.94
C VAL A 199 0.62 -10.01 -20.42
N LYS A 200 0.12 -11.03 -21.14
CA LYS A 200 -0.29 -10.90 -22.54
C LYS A 200 -1.36 -9.85 -22.75
N ILE A 201 -2.38 -9.79 -21.90
CA ILE A 201 -3.41 -8.73 -21.97
C ILE A 201 -2.76 -7.35 -21.87
N TYR A 202 -1.83 -7.14 -20.95
CA TYR A 202 -1.11 -5.86 -20.84
C TYR A 202 -0.21 -5.54 -22.03
N GLN A 203 0.32 -6.55 -22.74
CA GLN A 203 1.21 -6.37 -23.89
C GLN A 203 0.44 -6.21 -25.22
N GLU A 204 -0.72 -6.85 -25.35
CA GLU A 204 -1.54 -6.88 -26.56
C GLU A 204 -2.62 -5.79 -26.57
N THR A 205 -2.83 -5.10 -25.45
CA THR A 205 -3.78 -4.00 -25.32
C THR A 205 -3.10 -2.75 -24.78
N ASP A 206 -3.72 -1.60 -25.01
CA ASP A 206 -3.25 -0.32 -24.46
C ASP A 206 -3.69 -0.10 -23.01
N LEU A 207 -3.97 -1.17 -22.25
CA LEU A 207 -4.54 -1.06 -20.90
C LEU A 207 -3.62 -0.26 -19.95
N LEU A 208 -2.34 -0.59 -19.89
CA LEU A 208 -1.41 0.11 -19.00
C LEU A 208 -1.23 1.58 -19.41
N GLU A 209 -1.15 1.84 -20.72
CA GLU A 209 -1.08 3.19 -21.25
C GLU A 209 -2.35 3.98 -20.94
N THR A 210 -3.52 3.37 -21.12
CA THR A 210 -4.83 3.97 -20.81
C THR A 210 -4.94 4.32 -19.32
N ILE A 211 -4.49 3.42 -18.44
CA ILE A 211 -4.44 3.69 -17.00
C ILE A 211 -3.54 4.88 -16.71
N SER A 212 -2.31 4.86 -17.25
CA SER A 212 -1.29 5.88 -17.02
C SER A 212 -1.70 7.25 -17.58
N ASN A 213 -2.25 7.31 -18.78
CA ASN A 213 -2.43 8.58 -19.49
C ASN A 213 -3.84 9.18 -19.32
N THR A 214 -4.83 8.37 -18.93
CA THR A 214 -6.24 8.82 -18.91
C THR A 214 -6.99 8.40 -17.66
N GLN A 215 -7.10 7.10 -17.40
CA GLN A 215 -8.04 6.58 -16.40
C GLN A 215 -7.71 7.04 -14.98
N GLN A 216 -6.43 7.08 -14.60
CA GLN A 216 -6.02 7.57 -13.27
C GLN A 216 -6.38 9.04 -13.03
N HIS A 217 -6.36 9.88 -14.08
CA HIS A 217 -6.71 11.29 -13.97
C HIS A 217 -8.23 11.47 -13.85
N VAL A 218 -9.01 10.71 -14.62
CA VAL A 218 -10.48 10.69 -14.49
C VAL A 218 -10.87 10.21 -13.10
N TRP A 219 -10.27 9.11 -12.64
CA TRP A 219 -10.47 8.56 -11.30
C TRP A 219 -10.18 9.59 -10.19
N SER A 220 -9.00 10.20 -10.23
CA SER A 220 -8.59 11.21 -9.26
C SER A 220 -9.52 12.43 -9.26
N LYS A 221 -9.90 12.93 -10.44
CA LYS A 221 -10.82 14.06 -10.59
C LYS A 221 -12.22 13.74 -10.08
N ALA A 222 -12.73 12.54 -10.37
CA ALA A 222 -14.06 12.14 -9.93
C ALA A 222 -14.11 12.02 -8.39
N LEU A 223 -13.12 11.36 -7.78
CA LEU A 223 -13.01 11.27 -6.33
C LEU A 223 -12.87 12.64 -5.66
N SER A 224 -12.06 13.54 -6.22
CA SER A 224 -11.82 14.86 -5.61
C SER A 224 -13.08 15.70 -5.48
N THR A 225 -14.14 15.43 -6.25
CA THR A 225 -15.44 16.07 -6.07
C THR A 225 -16.05 15.82 -4.69
N LEU A 226 -15.68 14.73 -4.02
CA LEU A 226 -16.16 14.39 -2.67
C LEU A 226 -15.49 15.24 -1.58
N SER A 227 -14.39 15.93 -1.88
CA SER A 227 -13.67 16.77 -0.90
C SER A 227 -14.50 17.94 -0.34
N THR A 228 -15.55 18.35 -1.05
CA THR A 228 -16.46 19.41 -0.63
C THR A 228 -17.55 18.94 0.34
N HIS A 229 -17.66 17.64 0.58
CA HIS A 229 -18.68 17.07 1.45
C HIS A 229 -18.36 17.37 2.93
N PRO A 230 -19.34 17.78 3.77
CA PRO A 230 -19.08 18.27 5.13
C PRO A 230 -18.49 17.26 6.11
N ILE A 231 -18.60 15.96 5.80
CA ILE A 231 -17.98 14.90 6.60
C ILE A 231 -16.69 14.34 5.99
N VAL A 232 -16.13 14.97 4.96
CA VAL A 232 -14.90 14.51 4.30
C VAL A 232 -13.73 15.40 4.70
N GLY A 233 -12.69 14.79 5.25
CA GLY A 233 -11.47 15.48 5.69
C GLY A 233 -10.39 15.47 4.62
N GLU A 234 -10.26 14.34 3.92
CA GLU A 234 -9.29 14.17 2.85
C GLU A 234 -9.81 13.17 1.82
N VAL A 235 -9.50 13.46 0.56
CA VAL A 235 -9.62 12.49 -0.53
C VAL A 235 -8.22 12.21 -1.05
N ARG A 236 -7.81 10.95 -1.01
CA ARG A 236 -6.50 10.47 -1.47
C ARG A 236 -6.67 9.71 -2.78
N SER A 237 -5.78 9.93 -3.74
CA SER A 237 -5.72 9.18 -4.99
C SER A 237 -4.31 9.14 -5.58
N LYS A 238 -3.89 7.97 -6.07
CA LYS A 238 -2.65 7.76 -6.85
C LYS A 238 -2.85 6.54 -7.73
N GLY A 239 -2.66 6.67 -9.04
CA GLY A 239 -3.08 5.64 -10.00
C GLY A 239 -4.57 5.33 -9.86
N MET A 240 -4.89 4.04 -9.71
CA MET A 240 -6.25 3.54 -9.51
C MET A 240 -6.50 3.13 -8.05
N LEU A 241 -5.80 3.74 -7.09
CA LEU A 241 -6.10 3.65 -5.66
C LEU A 241 -6.84 4.92 -5.23
N GLY A 242 -7.79 4.78 -4.30
CA GLY A 242 -8.54 5.91 -3.74
C GLY A 242 -8.87 5.70 -2.27
N ALA A 243 -8.99 6.78 -1.53
CA ALA A 243 -9.56 6.78 -0.19
C ALA A 243 -10.33 8.06 0.08
N VAL A 244 -11.40 7.94 0.87
CA VAL A 244 -12.19 9.06 1.39
C VAL A 244 -12.17 8.96 2.91
N GLU A 245 -11.53 9.93 3.56
CA GLU A 245 -11.39 10.01 5.01
C GLU A 245 -12.54 10.77 5.63
N LEU A 246 -13.23 10.17 6.60
CA LEU A 246 -14.38 10.79 7.24
C LEU A 246 -13.98 11.56 8.50
N VAL A 247 -14.49 12.78 8.62
CA VAL A 247 -14.25 13.66 9.77
C VAL A 247 -15.52 14.38 10.20
N ARG A 248 -15.52 14.87 11.43
CA ARG A 248 -16.63 15.62 11.99
C ARG A 248 -16.77 17.02 11.41
N CYS A 249 -15.64 17.65 11.08
CA CYS A 249 -15.62 18.96 10.46
C CYS A 249 -14.49 19.06 9.43
N PRO A 250 -14.74 19.65 8.25
CA PRO A 250 -13.72 19.80 7.21
C PRO A 250 -12.51 20.59 7.70
N GLY A 251 -11.32 20.28 7.16
CA GLY A 251 -10.08 20.94 7.55
C GLY A 251 -9.53 20.52 8.93
N SER A 252 -10.09 19.47 9.53
CA SER A 252 -9.57 18.86 10.77
C SER A 252 -9.39 17.35 10.59
N ALA A 253 -8.67 16.70 11.52
CA ALA A 253 -8.62 15.25 11.66
C ALA A 253 -9.57 14.73 12.76
N THR A 254 -10.58 15.51 13.15
CA THR A 254 -11.50 15.16 14.24
C THR A 254 -12.44 14.04 13.81
N ARG A 255 -12.43 12.91 14.52
CA ARG A 255 -13.30 11.76 14.20
C ARG A 255 -14.78 12.09 14.41
N ILE A 256 -15.64 11.52 13.57
CA ILE A 256 -17.11 11.64 13.72
C ILE A 256 -17.58 10.86 14.94
N ALA A 257 -17.08 9.63 15.09
CA ALA A 257 -17.50 8.69 16.12
C ALA A 257 -16.30 7.81 16.56
N PRO A 258 -16.33 7.24 17.77
CA PRO A 258 -15.33 6.26 18.19
C PRO A 258 -15.38 5.00 17.31
N ASP A 259 -14.29 4.22 17.35
CA ASP A 259 -14.18 2.90 16.72
C ASP A 259 -14.57 2.85 15.23
N ALA A 260 -14.38 3.97 14.52
CA ALA A 260 -14.75 4.15 13.12
C ALA A 260 -16.24 3.89 12.82
N ALA A 261 -17.14 4.05 13.81
CA ALA A 261 -18.54 3.69 13.66
C ALA A 261 -19.23 4.43 12.50
N ALA A 262 -18.83 5.67 12.22
CA ALA A 262 -19.35 6.44 11.08
C ALA A 262 -18.91 5.87 9.73
N ALA A 263 -17.63 5.52 9.57
CA ALA A 263 -17.13 4.89 8.35
C ALA A 263 -17.71 3.47 8.16
N VAL A 264 -17.95 2.72 9.24
CA VAL A 264 -18.65 1.43 9.18
C VAL A 264 -20.09 1.61 8.70
N PHE A 265 -20.82 2.61 9.22
CA PHE A 265 -22.16 2.95 8.75
C PHE A 265 -22.15 3.31 7.27
N CYS A 266 -21.24 4.22 6.86
CA CYS A 266 -21.11 4.66 5.47
C CYS A 266 -20.85 3.48 4.52
N ARG A 267 -19.93 2.57 4.89
CA ARG A 267 -19.64 1.35 4.12
C ARG A 267 -20.85 0.43 4.03
N ASN A 268 -21.57 0.20 5.14
CA ASN A 268 -22.76 -0.65 5.13
C ASN A 268 -23.87 -0.06 4.26
N TYR A 269 -24.07 1.25 4.33
CA TYR A 269 -25.01 1.95 3.46
C TYR A 269 -24.64 1.80 1.99
N ALA A 270 -23.37 2.02 1.63
CA ALA A 270 -22.89 1.84 0.26
C ALA A 270 -23.16 0.41 -0.25
N ILE A 271 -22.85 -0.62 0.55
CA ILE A 271 -23.07 -2.03 0.18
C ILE A 271 -24.56 -2.33 0.00
N GLN A 272 -25.43 -1.86 0.90
CA GLN A 272 -26.88 -2.04 0.81
C GLN A 272 -27.49 -1.39 -0.45
N HIS A 273 -26.80 -0.40 -1.01
CA HIS A 273 -27.20 0.31 -2.23
C HIS A 273 -26.35 -0.07 -3.46
N GLY A 274 -25.73 -1.25 -3.43
CA GLY A 274 -25.07 -1.84 -4.60
C GLY A 274 -23.63 -1.40 -4.85
N LEU A 275 -23.03 -0.62 -3.96
CA LEU A 275 -21.63 -0.22 -4.04
C LEU A 275 -20.77 -0.97 -3.02
N MET A 276 -19.93 -1.89 -3.50
CA MET A 276 -18.96 -2.58 -2.66
C MET A 276 -17.78 -1.65 -2.31
N ALA A 277 -17.67 -1.29 -1.03
CA ALA A 277 -16.56 -0.51 -0.49
C ALA A 277 -15.99 -1.19 0.75
N ARG A 278 -14.71 -0.95 1.03
CA ARG A 278 -14.05 -1.41 2.26
C ARG A 278 -13.77 -0.21 3.16
N GLN A 279 -14.11 -0.34 4.44
CA GLN A 279 -13.69 0.62 5.46
C GLN A 279 -12.38 0.16 6.11
N VAL A 280 -11.48 1.11 6.37
CA VAL A 280 -10.25 0.96 7.16
C VAL A 280 -10.11 2.21 8.02
N GLY A 281 -10.13 2.08 9.34
CA GLY A 281 -10.22 3.26 10.21
C GLY A 281 -11.40 4.14 9.84
N ASP A 282 -11.26 5.46 9.92
CA ASP A 282 -12.31 6.38 9.51
C ASP A 282 -12.38 6.60 7.98
N SER A 283 -11.65 5.82 7.17
CA SER A 283 -11.66 5.93 5.71
C SER A 283 -12.47 4.83 5.01
N LEU A 284 -13.06 5.19 3.87
CA LEU A 284 -13.45 4.25 2.82
C LEU A 284 -12.34 4.14 1.79
N ILE A 285 -11.81 2.93 1.57
CA ILE A 285 -10.76 2.64 0.59
C ILE A 285 -11.33 2.00 -0.67
N LEU A 286 -10.73 2.35 -1.81
CA LEU A 286 -11.24 2.10 -3.15
C LEU A 286 -10.10 1.61 -4.04
N SER A 287 -10.35 0.54 -4.79
CA SER A 287 -9.41 -0.04 -5.74
C SER A 287 -10.15 -0.82 -6.83
N PRO A 288 -10.87 -0.11 -7.73
CA PRO A 288 -11.71 -0.77 -8.72
C PRO A 288 -10.87 -1.67 -9.66
N PRO A 289 -11.51 -2.61 -10.38
CA PRO A 289 -10.86 -3.29 -11.49
C PRO A 289 -10.24 -2.29 -12.46
N LEU A 290 -9.09 -2.63 -13.03
CA LEU A 290 -8.35 -1.71 -13.90
C LEU A 290 -9.04 -1.45 -15.25
N ILE A 291 -10.08 -2.23 -15.56
CA ILE A 291 -10.93 -2.05 -16.75
C ILE A 291 -12.16 -1.16 -16.48
N ILE A 292 -12.28 -0.54 -15.30
CA ILE A 292 -13.44 0.30 -14.95
C ILE A 292 -13.63 1.44 -15.96
N THR A 293 -14.84 1.61 -16.46
CA THR A 293 -15.19 2.66 -17.42
C THR A 293 -15.39 4.02 -16.75
N ILE A 294 -15.39 5.09 -17.55
CA ILE A 294 -15.66 6.45 -17.04
C ILE A 294 -17.06 6.52 -16.40
N ASP A 295 -18.07 5.96 -17.05
CA ASP A 295 -19.44 5.94 -16.55
C ASP A 295 -19.55 5.17 -15.21
N GLU A 296 -18.83 4.05 -15.06
CA GLU A 296 -18.78 3.30 -13.80
C GLU A 296 -18.05 4.08 -12.69
N ILE A 297 -17.03 4.87 -13.02
CA ILE A 297 -16.39 5.79 -12.06
C ILE A 297 -17.40 6.83 -11.57
N GLU A 298 -18.20 7.42 -12.46
CA GLU A 298 -19.22 8.39 -12.09
C GLU A 298 -20.33 7.78 -11.22
N GLN A 299 -20.78 6.56 -11.57
CA GLN A 299 -21.74 5.80 -10.76
C GLN A 299 -21.19 5.50 -9.36
N LEU A 300 -19.93 5.09 -9.27
CA LEU A 300 -19.25 4.82 -8.00
C LEU A 300 -19.21 6.08 -7.14
N VAL A 301 -18.80 7.23 -7.69
CA VAL A 301 -18.72 8.48 -6.93
C VAL A 301 -20.09 8.97 -6.50
N THR A 302 -21.11 8.80 -7.34
CA THR A 302 -22.50 9.11 -7.00
C THR A 302 -22.99 8.26 -5.83
N GLY A 303 -22.72 6.95 -5.86
CA GLY A 303 -23.05 6.02 -4.76
C GLY A 303 -22.31 6.36 -3.46
N LEU A 304 -21.03 6.75 -3.55
CA LEU A 304 -20.27 7.22 -2.38
C LEU A 304 -20.86 8.49 -1.80
N ARG A 305 -21.23 9.47 -2.62
CA ARG A 305 -21.86 10.71 -2.14
C ARG A 305 -23.15 10.41 -1.38
N ALA A 306 -24.03 9.57 -1.93
CA ALA A 306 -25.26 9.17 -1.25
C ALA A 306 -24.99 8.49 0.11
N ALA A 307 -23.94 7.66 0.20
CA ALA A 307 -23.53 7.05 1.46
C ALA A 307 -22.99 8.08 2.47
N LEU A 308 -22.25 9.09 2.00
CA LEU A 308 -21.76 10.19 2.83
C LEU A 308 -22.92 11.06 3.34
N ASP A 309 -23.90 11.39 2.49
CA ASP A 309 -25.10 12.16 2.86
C ASP A 309 -25.91 11.44 3.95
N ALA A 310 -26.13 10.12 3.77
CA ALA A 310 -26.82 9.29 4.75
C ALA A 310 -26.05 9.21 6.08
N THR A 311 -24.72 9.14 6.01
CA THR A 311 -23.85 9.12 7.18
C THR A 311 -23.90 10.46 7.92
N ALA A 312 -23.79 11.59 7.22
CA ALA A 312 -23.90 12.91 7.82
C ALA A 312 -25.24 13.06 8.58
N THR A 313 -26.34 12.64 7.93
CA THR A 313 -27.68 12.62 8.55
C THR A 313 -27.73 11.75 9.80
N ALA A 314 -27.23 10.51 9.73
CA ALA A 314 -27.26 9.56 10.85
C ALA A 314 -26.47 10.04 12.08
N PHE A 315 -25.42 10.85 11.87
CA PHE A 315 -24.57 11.40 12.93
C PHE A 315 -24.86 12.88 13.24
N GLY A 316 -25.95 13.44 12.71
CA GLY A 316 -26.41 14.79 13.02
C GLY A 316 -25.50 15.91 12.53
N ILE A 317 -24.81 15.71 11.40
CA ILE A 317 -23.97 16.71 10.74
C ILE A 317 -24.77 17.25 9.54
N ALA A 318 -24.99 18.56 9.53
CA ALA A 318 -25.73 19.21 8.44
C ALA A 318 -24.94 19.11 7.12
N SER A 319 -25.65 18.72 6.05
CA SER A 319 -25.18 18.70 4.66
C SER A 319 -25.04 20.10 4.08
#